data_AF-A0A6J0DJ82-F1
#
_entry.id   AF-A0A6J0DJ82-F1
#
_cell.length_a   1.000
_cell.length_b   1.000
_cell.length_c   1.000
_cell.angle_alpha   90.00
_cell.angle_beta   90.00
_cell.angle_gamma   90.00
#
_symmetry.space_group_name_H-M   'P 1'
#
loop_
_entity.id
_entity.type
_entity.pdbx_description
1 polymer ?
#
loop_
_entity_poly.entity_id
_entity_poly.type
_entity_poly.pdbx_seq_one_letter_code
_entity_poly.pdbx_strand_id
1 'polypeptide(L)'
;MLATLWLVSLSLPMLWAQKLINCPYKNVCQYALLSGNDVILECNHHKAVWYFHSSLEDKLSKLNSMPNVKILPGSNLQLSNPQPSQTGLYRCLDGHMTRVVEYEIDFQDIALLHITHKDLGQKPMGNETMNLGGEVLVFTRWDPWQDCNCCEKPGERKRLGYCYVEESLGKSMPCWLYLRGEKVTHSRLQPELQLQACHVPCDIATEINQPYFVFDTHQLDKNTNYEWLSCPLASIYR
;
A
#
# COMPACT_ATOMS: atom_id res chain seq x y z
N MET A 1 -41.81 37.73 10.08
CA MET A 1 -41.52 36.41 9.48
C MET A 1 -40.04 36.12 9.72
N LEU A 2 -39.70 35.19 10.63
CA LEU A 2 -38.33 34.78 10.89
C LEU A 2 -37.92 33.72 9.86
N ALA A 3 -36.92 34.00 9.04
CA ALA A 3 -36.32 33.01 8.15
C ALA A 3 -35.27 32.22 8.93
N THR A 4 -35.59 30.99 9.30
CA THR A 4 -34.64 30.01 9.83
C THR A 4 -33.76 29.49 8.70
N LEU A 5 -32.50 29.93 8.64
CA LEU A 5 -31.47 29.36 7.78
C LEU A 5 -31.07 27.98 8.32
N TRP A 6 -31.48 26.91 7.62
CA TRP A 6 -30.99 25.57 7.84
C TRP A 6 -29.59 25.44 7.24
N LEU A 7 -28.58 25.33 8.10
CA LEU A 7 -27.24 24.87 7.74
C LEU A 7 -27.32 23.37 7.43
N VAL A 8 -27.42 23.03 6.14
CA VAL A 8 -27.16 21.67 5.67
C VAL A 8 -25.67 21.43 5.84
N SER A 9 -25.29 20.64 6.83
CA SER A 9 -23.93 20.11 6.93
C SER A 9 -23.72 19.18 5.73
N LEU A 10 -23.09 19.69 4.66
CA LEU A 10 -22.43 18.83 3.69
C LEU A 10 -21.26 18.16 4.41
N SER A 11 -21.50 16.97 4.95
CA SER A 11 -20.44 16.00 5.15
C SER A 11 -19.98 15.58 3.76
N LEU A 12 -19.00 16.29 3.20
CA LEU A 12 -18.18 15.72 2.14
C LEU A 12 -17.58 14.44 2.75
N PRO A 13 -17.90 13.25 2.22
CA PRO A 13 -17.15 12.07 2.62
C PRO A 13 -15.70 12.42 2.36
N MET A 14 -14.85 12.32 3.40
CA MET A 14 -13.41 12.50 3.24
C MET A 14 -13.01 11.69 2.01
N LEU A 15 -12.62 12.39 0.94
CA LEU A 15 -12.02 11.78 -0.23
C LEU A 15 -10.71 11.18 0.28
N TRP A 16 -10.79 9.92 0.67
CA TRP A 16 -9.64 9.07 0.88
C TRP A 16 -8.86 9.14 -0.43
N ALA A 17 -7.75 9.87 -0.47
CA ALA A 17 -6.87 9.96 -1.64
C ALA A 17 -6.12 8.63 -1.82
N GLN A 18 -6.84 7.67 -2.39
CA GLN A 18 -6.36 6.34 -2.74
C GLN A 18 -5.02 6.43 -3.48
N LYS A 19 -4.10 5.50 -3.19
CA LYS A 19 -2.80 5.49 -3.85
C LYS A 19 -2.99 5.15 -5.33
N LEU A 20 -2.71 6.10 -6.22
CA LEU A 20 -2.72 5.88 -7.65
C LEU A 20 -1.39 5.27 -8.08
N ILE A 21 -1.42 4.05 -8.58
CA ILE A 21 -0.27 3.34 -9.15
C ILE A 21 -0.37 3.43 -10.66
N ASN A 22 0.71 3.91 -11.28
CA ASN A 22 0.85 3.96 -12.72
C ASN A 22 1.93 3.00 -13.18
N CYS A 23 1.83 2.56 -14.42
CA CYS A 23 2.85 1.79 -15.10
C CYS A 23 2.89 2.24 -16.57
N PRO A 24 4.07 2.38 -17.19
CA PRO A 24 4.14 2.89 -18.54
C PRO A 24 3.39 2.00 -19.54
N TYR A 25 2.87 2.62 -20.60
CA TYR A 25 2.10 1.92 -21.63
C TYR A 25 2.86 0.71 -22.20
N LYS A 26 2.14 -0.41 -22.34
CA LYS A 26 2.62 -1.72 -22.79
C LYS A 26 3.72 -2.35 -21.94
N ASN A 27 3.94 -1.90 -20.71
CA ASN A 27 4.86 -2.53 -19.77
C ASN A 27 4.15 -3.40 -18.72
N VAL A 28 4.99 -4.19 -18.04
CA VAL A 28 4.67 -4.92 -16.82
C VAL A 28 5.43 -4.25 -15.69
N CYS A 29 4.73 -3.85 -14.64
CA CYS A 29 5.34 -3.26 -13.45
C CYS A 29 5.04 -4.10 -12.23
N GLN A 30 6.03 -4.20 -11.34
CA GLN A 30 5.97 -5.04 -10.16
C GLN A 30 6.02 -4.15 -8.91
N TYR A 31 5.06 -4.34 -8.01
CA TYR A 31 4.92 -3.54 -6.78
C TYR A 31 4.66 -4.43 -5.58
N ALA A 32 5.25 -4.04 -4.44
CA ALA A 32 4.79 -4.49 -3.13
C ALA A 32 3.94 -3.37 -2.52
N LEU A 33 2.78 -3.75 -1.98
CA LEU A 33 1.82 -2.89 -1.32
C LEU A 33 1.39 -3.56 -0.01
N LEU A 34 0.89 -2.77 0.93
CA LEU A 34 0.36 -3.29 2.18
C LEU A 34 -1.11 -3.67 1.98
N SER A 35 -1.51 -4.85 2.45
CA SER A 35 -2.91 -5.27 2.41
C SER A 35 -3.77 -4.33 3.24
N GLY A 36 -5.03 -4.17 2.84
CA GLY A 36 -6.01 -3.36 3.54
C GLY A 36 -6.03 -1.88 3.16
N ASN A 37 -5.01 -1.42 2.42
CA ASN A 37 -4.96 -0.05 1.90
C ASN A 37 -5.58 0.04 0.50
N ASP A 38 -6.52 0.97 0.34
CA ASP A 38 -7.18 1.23 -0.94
C ASP A 38 -6.18 1.69 -2.01
N VAL A 39 -6.22 1.04 -3.17
CA VAL A 39 -5.32 1.35 -4.29
C VAL A 39 -6.10 1.52 -5.59
N ILE A 40 -5.66 2.45 -6.43
CA ILE A 40 -6.13 2.60 -7.81
C ILE A 40 -5.00 2.19 -8.75
N LEU A 41 -5.26 1.25 -9.66
CA LEU A 41 -4.36 0.94 -10.77
C LEU A 41 -4.81 1.71 -12.01
N GLU A 42 -3.90 2.51 -12.55
CA GLU A 42 -4.15 3.29 -13.75
C GLU A 42 -4.19 2.38 -14.99
N CYS A 43 -5.19 2.58 -15.84
CA CYS A 43 -5.16 2.06 -17.20
C CYS A 43 -5.35 3.19 -18.21
N ASN A 44 -6.21 4.16 -17.88
CA ASN A 44 -6.48 5.35 -18.68
C ASN A 44 -6.74 5.05 -20.17
N HIS A 45 -7.47 3.98 -20.45
CA HIS A 45 -7.79 3.54 -21.80
C HIS A 45 -9.28 3.28 -21.93
N HIS A 46 -9.92 4.01 -22.85
CA HIS A 46 -11.37 3.94 -23.04
C HIS A 46 -11.83 2.50 -23.35
N LYS A 47 -12.89 2.07 -22.66
CA LYS A 47 -13.52 0.73 -22.78
C LYS A 47 -12.58 -0.45 -22.49
N ALA A 48 -11.47 -0.21 -21.79
CA ALA A 48 -10.58 -1.30 -21.40
C ALA A 48 -11.23 -2.23 -20.36
N VAL A 49 -10.81 -3.49 -20.38
CA VAL A 49 -11.31 -4.58 -19.55
C VAL A 49 -10.19 -5.12 -18.68
N TRP A 50 -10.53 -5.45 -17.44
CA TRP A 50 -9.59 -5.96 -16.44
C TRP A 50 -9.72 -7.46 -16.20
N TYR A 51 -8.57 -8.12 -16.16
CA TYR A 51 -8.41 -9.52 -15.75
C TYR A 51 -7.44 -9.64 -14.60
N PHE A 52 -7.69 -10.58 -13.70
CA PHE A 52 -6.83 -10.92 -12.58
C PHE A 52 -6.41 -12.38 -12.68
N HIS A 53 -5.14 -12.63 -12.44
CA HIS A 53 -4.57 -13.94 -12.31
C HIS A 53 -3.92 -14.04 -10.93
N SER A 54 -4.51 -14.84 -10.04
CA SER A 54 -4.01 -15.03 -8.68
C SER A 54 -2.70 -15.80 -8.70
N SER A 55 -1.72 -15.37 -7.89
CA SER A 55 -0.49 -16.14 -7.67
C SER A 55 -0.72 -17.43 -6.88
N LEU A 56 -1.85 -17.56 -6.18
CA LEU A 56 -2.21 -18.70 -5.34
C LEU A 56 -2.99 -19.79 -6.10
N GLU A 57 -3.94 -19.38 -6.94
CA GLU A 57 -4.94 -20.31 -7.51
C GLU A 57 -4.78 -20.57 -9.02
N ASP A 58 -3.73 -20.04 -9.67
CA ASP A 58 -3.45 -20.15 -11.12
C ASP A 58 -4.69 -19.91 -12.01
N LYS A 59 -5.64 -19.10 -11.51
CA LYS A 59 -6.98 -18.91 -12.08
C LYS A 59 -7.12 -17.52 -12.66
N LEU A 60 -7.42 -17.44 -13.95
CA LEU A 60 -7.79 -16.20 -14.62
C LEU A 60 -9.25 -15.86 -14.35
N SER A 61 -9.50 -14.68 -13.78
CA SER A 61 -10.83 -14.19 -13.44
C SER A 61 -11.06 -12.79 -13.99
N LYS A 62 -12.26 -12.53 -14.52
CA LYS A 62 -12.64 -11.16 -14.88
C LYS A 62 -12.96 -10.38 -13.61
N LEU A 63 -12.28 -9.26 -13.41
CA LEU A 63 -12.27 -8.52 -12.14
C LEU A 63 -13.62 -7.93 -11.73
N ASN A 64 -14.51 -7.66 -12.69
CA ASN A 64 -15.86 -7.13 -12.44
C ASN A 64 -16.76 -8.05 -11.56
N SER A 65 -16.30 -9.26 -11.25
CA SER A 65 -17.01 -10.23 -10.41
C SER A 65 -16.59 -10.21 -8.93
N MET A 66 -15.53 -9.46 -8.58
CA MET A 66 -15.01 -9.41 -7.21
C MET A 66 -15.70 -8.29 -6.39
N PRO A 67 -16.08 -8.55 -5.13
CA PRO A 67 -16.92 -7.63 -4.36
C PRO A 67 -16.20 -6.33 -3.93
N ASN A 68 -14.88 -6.37 -3.78
CA ASN A 68 -14.07 -5.22 -3.35
C ASN A 68 -13.37 -4.49 -4.50
N VAL A 69 -13.90 -4.66 -5.72
CA VAL A 69 -13.31 -4.15 -6.95
C VAL A 69 -14.30 -3.26 -7.68
N LYS A 70 -13.83 -2.10 -8.14
CA LYS A 70 -14.64 -1.14 -8.88
C LYS A 70 -13.87 -0.60 -10.09
N ILE A 71 -14.52 -0.58 -11.25
CA ILE A 71 -13.97 0.11 -12.43
C ILE A 71 -14.42 1.58 -12.40
N LEU A 72 -13.45 2.48 -12.38
CA LEU A 72 -13.64 3.93 -12.39
C LEU A 72 -13.73 4.49 -13.82
N PRO A 73 -14.19 5.75 -13.99
CA PRO A 73 -14.05 6.45 -15.27
C PRO A 73 -12.60 6.40 -15.79
N GLY A 74 -12.44 6.32 -17.11
CA GLY A 74 -11.12 6.09 -17.73
C GLY A 74 -10.63 4.63 -17.63
N SER A 75 -11.48 3.70 -17.19
CA SER A 75 -11.16 2.28 -16.99
C SER A 75 -10.06 2.02 -15.95
N ASN A 76 -9.88 2.91 -14.98
CA ASN A 76 -8.98 2.64 -13.84
C ASN A 76 -9.60 1.61 -12.90
N LEU A 77 -8.78 0.78 -12.26
CA LEU A 77 -9.22 -0.26 -11.33
C LEU A 77 -9.03 0.23 -9.89
N GLN A 78 -10.11 0.37 -9.14
CA GLN A 78 -10.06 0.60 -7.70
C GLN A 78 -10.19 -0.74 -6.98
N LEU A 79 -9.24 -1.02 -6.09
CA LEU A 79 -9.26 -2.14 -5.14
C LEU A 79 -9.41 -1.55 -3.75
N SER A 80 -10.51 -1.86 -3.06
CA SER A 80 -10.73 -1.41 -1.70
C SER A 80 -10.41 -2.52 -0.69
N ASN A 81 -9.68 -2.18 0.38
CA ASN A 81 -9.25 -3.13 1.42
C ASN A 81 -8.69 -4.46 0.83
N PRO A 82 -7.69 -4.43 -0.08
CA PRO A 82 -7.20 -5.61 -0.76
C PRO A 82 -6.57 -6.61 0.21
N GLN A 83 -6.86 -7.90 0.02
CA GLN A 83 -6.35 -8.98 0.86
C GLN A 83 -5.08 -9.61 0.27
N PRO A 84 -4.22 -10.26 1.09
CA PRO A 84 -3.05 -10.98 0.58
C PRO A 84 -3.39 -12.05 -0.48
N SER A 85 -4.59 -12.62 -0.44
CA SER A 85 -5.08 -13.57 -1.46
C SER A 85 -5.27 -12.95 -2.85
N GLN A 86 -5.28 -11.62 -2.94
CA GLN A 86 -5.35 -10.85 -4.17
C GLN A 86 -3.97 -10.52 -4.75
N THR A 87 -2.88 -11.02 -4.15
CA THR A 87 -1.56 -10.99 -4.77
C THR A 87 -1.58 -11.73 -6.12
N GLY A 88 -0.99 -11.13 -7.14
CA GLY A 88 -0.97 -11.69 -8.49
C GLY A 88 -0.88 -10.64 -9.59
N LEU A 89 -1.28 -11.04 -10.79
CA LEU A 89 -1.16 -10.27 -12.01
C LEU A 89 -2.51 -9.67 -12.44
N TYR A 90 -2.54 -8.34 -12.50
CA TYR A 90 -3.66 -7.53 -12.97
C TYR A 90 -3.38 -7.04 -14.39
N ARG A 91 -4.23 -7.40 -15.35
CA ARG A 91 -4.07 -7.05 -16.77
C ARG A 91 -5.17 -6.11 -17.22
N CYS A 92 -4.79 -4.95 -17.75
CA CYS A 92 -5.70 -4.09 -18.49
C CYS A 92 -5.55 -4.32 -19.99
N LEU A 93 -6.64 -4.67 -20.65
CA LEU A 93 -6.71 -4.95 -22.09
C LEU A 93 -7.65 -3.98 -22.78
N ASP A 94 -7.31 -3.56 -24.01
CA ASP A 94 -8.19 -2.72 -24.82
C ASP A 94 -9.37 -3.51 -25.43
N GLY A 95 -10.21 -2.83 -26.21
CA GLY A 95 -11.37 -3.44 -26.87
C GLY A 95 -11.03 -4.54 -27.90
N HIS A 96 -9.76 -4.67 -28.30
CA HIS A 96 -9.25 -5.72 -29.18
C HIS A 96 -8.47 -6.80 -28.41
N MET A 97 -8.59 -6.83 -27.08
CA MET A 97 -7.85 -7.74 -26.20
C MET A 97 -6.32 -7.53 -26.26
N THR A 98 -5.87 -6.37 -26.72
CA THR A 98 -4.45 -6.02 -26.75
C THR A 98 -4.05 -5.46 -25.40
N ARG A 99 -2.87 -5.86 -24.91
CA ARG A 99 -2.32 -5.37 -23.64
C ARG A 99 -2.14 -3.85 -23.67
N VAL A 100 -2.77 -3.17 -22.71
CA VAL A 100 -2.52 -1.77 -22.39
C VAL A 100 -1.44 -1.67 -21.32
N VAL A 101 -1.63 -2.37 -20.19
CA VAL A 101 -0.70 -2.36 -19.05
C VAL A 101 -0.93 -3.58 -18.16
N GLU A 102 0.12 -4.01 -17.45
CA GLU A 102 0.09 -5.13 -16.52
C GLU A 102 0.76 -4.76 -15.19
N TYR A 103 0.14 -5.16 -14.08
CA TYR A 103 0.64 -4.97 -12.73
C TYR A 103 0.80 -6.30 -12.02
N GLU A 104 2.00 -6.65 -11.63
CA GLU A 104 2.28 -7.72 -10.68
C GLU A 104 2.32 -7.11 -9.28
N ILE A 105 1.33 -7.43 -8.45
CA ILE A 105 1.18 -6.81 -7.14
C ILE A 105 1.28 -7.87 -6.06
N ASP A 106 2.17 -7.62 -5.11
CA ASP A 106 2.24 -8.28 -3.82
C ASP A 106 1.53 -7.45 -2.76
N PHE A 107 0.38 -7.92 -2.28
CA PHE A 107 -0.28 -7.40 -1.08
C PHE A 107 0.26 -8.11 0.16
N GLN A 108 1.26 -7.48 0.80
CA GLN A 108 1.87 -8.00 2.03
C GLN A 108 0.94 -7.80 3.22
N ASP A 109 0.79 -8.84 4.03
CA ASP A 109 -0.20 -8.86 5.12
C ASP A 109 0.14 -7.86 6.23
N ILE A 110 -0.74 -6.89 6.44
CA ILE A 110 -0.65 -5.90 7.51
C ILE A 110 -0.74 -6.53 8.90
N ALA A 111 -1.42 -7.67 9.04
CA ALA A 111 -1.52 -8.40 10.31
C ALA A 111 -0.16 -8.97 10.74
N LEU A 112 0.80 -9.07 9.82
CA LEU A 112 2.15 -9.54 10.08
C LEU A 112 3.19 -8.41 10.15
N LEU A 113 2.74 -7.15 10.20
CA LEU A 113 3.65 -5.99 10.19
C LEU A 113 4.59 -6.00 11.41
N HIS A 114 5.90 -6.08 11.15
CA HIS A 114 6.92 -5.94 12.18
C HIS A 114 7.18 -4.46 12.49
N ILE A 115 7.25 -4.08 13.77
CA ILE A 115 7.44 -2.69 14.18
C ILE A 115 8.81 -2.51 14.84
N THR A 116 9.60 -1.58 14.31
CA THR A 116 10.94 -1.26 14.81
C THR A 116 11.04 0.21 15.26
N HIS A 117 11.35 0.43 16.53
CA HIS A 117 11.63 1.75 17.12
C HIS A 117 13.12 2.04 17.18
N LYS A 118 13.60 2.92 16.30
CA LYS A 118 15.03 3.20 16.16
C LYS A 118 15.62 3.85 17.42
N ASP A 119 14.89 4.75 18.07
CA ASP A 119 15.38 5.48 19.25
C ASP A 119 15.35 4.64 20.53
N LEU A 120 14.67 3.49 20.52
CA LEU A 120 14.75 2.47 21.57
C LEU A 120 15.91 1.48 21.35
N GLY A 121 16.77 1.73 20.36
CA GLY A 121 17.88 0.84 20.00
C GLY A 121 17.45 -0.45 19.31
N GLN A 122 16.19 -0.58 18.91
CA GLN A 122 15.72 -1.72 18.14
C GLN A 122 16.31 -1.67 16.73
N LYS A 123 16.80 -2.82 16.27
CA LYS A 123 17.38 -2.96 14.93
C LYS A 123 16.31 -3.45 13.96
N PRO A 124 16.29 -2.92 12.73
CA PRO A 124 15.43 -3.46 11.68
C PRO A 124 15.69 -4.93 11.41
N MET A 125 14.75 -5.59 10.73
CA MET A 125 14.96 -6.95 10.26
C MET A 125 16.19 -7.00 9.34
N GLY A 126 17.17 -7.82 9.72
CA GLY A 126 18.39 -8.02 8.95
C GLY A 126 18.11 -8.68 7.60
N ASN A 127 19.07 -8.63 6.69
CA ASN A 127 19.01 -9.48 5.50
C ASN A 127 19.29 -10.92 5.91
N GLU A 128 18.65 -11.86 5.24
CA GLU A 128 18.77 -13.29 5.57
C GLU A 128 18.85 -14.12 4.29
N THR A 129 19.79 -15.05 4.24
CA THR A 129 19.85 -16.03 3.16
C THR A 129 18.97 -17.22 3.51
N MET A 130 18.06 -17.59 2.62
CA MET A 130 17.08 -18.65 2.83
C MET A 130 17.05 -19.59 1.64
N ASN A 131 16.62 -20.84 1.85
CA ASN A 131 16.35 -21.77 0.76
C ASN A 131 14.84 -21.84 0.49
N LEU A 132 14.39 -21.14 -0.55
CA LEU A 132 12.98 -21.04 -0.98
C LEU A 132 12.86 -21.60 -2.40
N GLY A 133 13.16 -22.89 -2.56
CA GLY A 133 13.31 -23.54 -3.88
C GLY A 133 14.66 -23.26 -4.57
N GLY A 134 15.58 -22.66 -3.83
CA GLY A 134 16.89 -22.17 -4.26
C GLY A 134 17.46 -21.23 -3.20
N GLU A 135 18.78 -21.03 -3.18
CA GLU A 135 19.41 -20.06 -2.27
C GLU A 135 19.09 -18.64 -2.72
N VAL A 136 18.42 -17.89 -1.86
CA VAL A 136 17.99 -16.51 -2.12
C VAL A 136 18.28 -15.59 -0.95
N LEU A 137 18.50 -14.31 -1.25
CA LEU A 137 18.62 -13.26 -0.24
C LEU A 137 17.26 -12.61 0.00
N VAL A 138 16.78 -12.66 1.24
CA VAL A 138 15.56 -11.96 1.67
C VAL A 138 15.94 -10.69 2.42
N PHE A 139 15.38 -9.56 1.99
CA PHE A 139 15.72 -8.23 2.52
C PHE A 139 14.49 -7.31 2.56
N THR A 140 14.62 -6.20 3.28
CA THR A 140 13.56 -5.17 3.38
C THR A 140 13.88 -4.05 2.40
N ARG A 141 12.99 -3.80 1.45
CA ARG A 141 13.04 -2.60 0.60
C ARG A 141 12.23 -1.51 1.27
N TRP A 142 12.91 -0.43 1.65
CA TRP A 142 12.31 0.70 2.35
C TRP A 142 11.72 1.74 1.39
N ASP A 143 10.50 2.16 1.67
CA ASP A 143 9.99 3.43 1.18
C ASP A 143 10.75 4.60 1.85
N PRO A 144 10.69 5.81 1.25
CA PRO A 144 11.21 7.01 1.88
C PRO A 144 10.61 7.24 3.26
N TRP A 145 11.34 7.97 4.10
CA TRP A 145 10.76 8.52 5.32
C TRP A 145 9.67 9.52 4.99
N GLN A 146 8.56 9.46 5.73
CA GLN A 146 7.63 10.58 5.78
C GLN A 146 8.30 11.80 6.42
N ASP A 147 7.71 12.96 6.16
CA ASP A 147 8.08 14.20 6.83
C ASP A 147 7.84 14.09 8.34
N CYS A 148 8.60 14.87 9.11
CA CYS A 148 8.38 14.91 10.54
C CYS A 148 6.96 15.41 10.85
N ASN A 149 6.24 14.73 11.73
CA ASN A 149 4.88 15.14 12.08
C ASN A 149 4.81 16.46 12.86
N CYS A 150 5.96 16.98 13.33
CA CYS A 150 6.10 18.24 14.05
C CYS A 150 7.39 18.93 13.61
N CYS A 151 7.36 20.25 13.53
CA CYS A 151 8.55 21.09 13.36
C CYS A 151 8.79 21.92 14.63
N GLU A 152 10.04 22.35 14.84
CA GLU A 152 10.56 23.09 16.00
C GLU A 152 10.44 22.40 17.37
N LYS A 153 9.69 21.30 17.45
CA LYS A 153 9.48 20.47 18.64
C LYS A 153 9.87 19.01 18.34
N PRO A 154 10.11 18.19 19.37
CA PRO A 154 10.26 16.75 19.18
C PRO A 154 9.03 16.17 18.47
N GLY A 155 9.27 15.49 17.36
CA GLY A 155 8.28 14.81 16.54
C GLY A 155 8.68 13.37 16.25
N GLU A 156 7.87 12.71 15.44
CA GLU A 156 8.07 11.35 14.96
C GLU A 156 7.87 11.29 13.45
N ARG A 157 8.72 10.51 12.79
CA ARG A 157 8.56 10.10 11.40
C ARG A 157 8.60 8.59 11.30
N LYS A 158 7.99 8.09 10.24
CA LYS A 158 7.82 6.67 9.97
C LYS A 158 8.22 6.37 8.52
N ARG A 159 8.59 5.12 8.26
CA ARG A 159 8.68 4.58 6.89
C ARG A 159 8.23 3.14 6.87
N LEU A 160 7.63 2.75 5.76
CA LEU A 160 7.23 1.38 5.50
C LEU A 160 8.33 0.68 4.70
N GLY A 161 8.50 -0.60 4.96
CA GLY A 161 9.41 -1.49 4.27
C GLY A 161 8.68 -2.75 3.89
N TYR A 162 8.98 -3.25 2.70
CA TYR A 162 8.35 -4.47 2.19
C TYR A 162 9.39 -5.57 2.03
N CYS A 163 8.94 -6.81 2.17
CA CYS A 163 9.76 -7.99 1.94
C CYS A 163 10.07 -8.15 0.45
N TYR A 164 11.35 -8.29 0.13
CA TYR A 164 11.85 -8.63 -1.21
C TYR A 164 12.80 -9.83 -1.14
N VAL A 165 12.82 -10.59 -2.22
CA VAL A 165 13.73 -11.71 -2.48
C VAL A 165 14.61 -11.34 -3.67
N GLU A 166 15.89 -11.68 -3.62
CA GLU A 166 16.83 -11.57 -4.73
C GLU A 166 17.59 -12.90 -4.91
N GLU A 167 17.50 -13.44 -6.12
CA GLU A 167 18.34 -14.54 -6.58
C GLU A 167 19.71 -14.00 -7.00
N SER A 168 20.77 -14.82 -6.90
CA SER A 168 22.17 -14.43 -7.13
C SER A 168 22.48 -13.76 -8.49
N LEU A 169 21.64 -13.98 -9.50
CA LEU A 169 21.75 -13.35 -10.83
C LEU A 169 20.42 -12.75 -11.32
N GLY A 170 19.40 -12.74 -10.45
CA GLY A 170 18.04 -12.33 -10.77
C GLY A 170 17.76 -10.86 -10.45
N LYS A 171 16.60 -10.37 -10.92
CA LYS A 171 16.04 -9.12 -10.39
C LYS A 171 15.35 -9.42 -9.07
N SER A 172 15.49 -8.52 -8.11
CA SER A 172 14.72 -8.57 -6.88
C SER A 172 13.20 -8.57 -7.15
N MET A 173 12.43 -9.34 -6.38
CA MET A 173 10.97 -9.34 -6.43
C MET A 173 10.31 -9.41 -5.06
N PRO A 174 9.08 -8.89 -4.91
CA PRO A 174 8.32 -9.01 -3.66
C PRO A 174 8.12 -10.47 -3.26
N CYS A 175 8.21 -10.73 -1.96
CA CYS A 175 8.27 -12.07 -1.41
C CYS A 175 7.08 -12.96 -1.78
N TRP A 176 5.84 -12.45 -1.77
CA TRP A 176 4.69 -13.31 -2.05
C TRP A 176 4.41 -13.51 -3.54
N LEU A 177 5.01 -12.68 -4.40
CA LEU A 177 5.07 -12.97 -5.84
C LEU A 177 6.11 -14.07 -6.15
N TYR A 178 7.25 -14.06 -5.44
CA TYR A 178 8.28 -15.10 -5.55
C TYR A 178 7.73 -16.48 -5.11
N LEU A 179 7.06 -16.52 -3.94
CA LEU A 179 6.61 -17.77 -3.33
C LEU A 179 5.42 -18.44 -4.03
N ARG A 180 4.69 -17.74 -4.92
CA ARG A 180 3.55 -18.28 -5.71
C ARG A 180 2.58 -19.16 -4.90
N GLY A 181 2.27 -18.74 -3.67
CA GLY A 181 1.33 -19.44 -2.80
C GLY A 181 1.89 -20.59 -1.96
N GLU A 182 3.22 -20.79 -1.94
CA GLU A 182 3.85 -21.67 -0.96
C GLU A 182 3.58 -21.18 0.47
N LYS A 183 3.12 -22.10 1.32
CA LYS A 183 2.83 -21.81 2.74
C LYS A 183 4.14 -21.82 3.53
N VAL A 184 4.90 -20.73 3.44
CA VAL A 184 6.11 -20.52 4.24
C VAL A 184 5.81 -19.49 5.33
N THR A 185 5.91 -19.91 6.59
CA THR A 185 5.83 -19.01 7.73
C THR A 185 7.23 -18.73 8.26
N HIS A 186 7.73 -17.53 7.99
CA HIS A 186 9.01 -17.07 8.52
C HIS A 186 8.92 -15.59 8.92
N SER A 187 9.54 -15.20 10.03
CA SER A 187 9.52 -13.80 10.51
C SER A 187 10.10 -12.83 9.50
N ARG A 188 11.06 -13.29 8.70
CA ARG A 188 11.69 -12.50 7.63
C ARG A 188 10.76 -12.14 6.48
N LEU A 189 9.70 -12.90 6.26
CA LEU A 189 8.78 -12.76 5.12
C LEU A 189 7.67 -11.71 5.37
N GLN A 190 7.93 -10.77 6.27
CA GLN A 190 6.97 -9.80 6.78
C GLN A 190 7.30 -8.39 6.30
N PRO A 191 6.29 -7.52 6.11
CA PRO A 191 6.54 -6.09 5.96
C PRO A 191 7.02 -5.50 7.29
N GLU A 192 7.70 -4.35 7.22
CA GLU A 192 8.27 -3.67 8.38
C GLU A 192 7.88 -2.20 8.43
N LEU A 193 7.47 -1.72 9.61
CA LEU A 193 7.31 -0.32 9.92
C LEU A 193 8.47 0.13 10.80
N GLN A 194 9.20 1.16 10.36
CA GLN A 194 10.20 1.80 11.18
C GLN A 194 9.73 3.16 11.68
N LEU A 195 9.90 3.40 12.98
CA LEU A 195 9.63 4.67 13.64
C LEU A 195 10.94 5.33 14.10
N GLN A 196 11.01 6.65 13.96
CA GLN A 196 12.13 7.45 14.41
C GLN A 196 11.68 8.82 14.90
N ALA A 197 12.22 9.26 16.04
CA ALA A 197 12.15 10.63 16.49
C ALA A 197 12.81 11.58 15.48
N CYS A 198 12.23 12.76 15.33
CA CYS A 198 12.76 13.80 14.47
C CYS A 198 12.60 15.17 15.13
N HIS A 199 13.47 16.09 14.75
CA HIS A 199 13.38 17.50 15.13
C HIS A 199 13.87 18.31 13.95
N VAL A 200 12.95 18.99 13.28
CA VAL A 200 13.20 19.71 12.03
C VAL A 200 12.73 21.16 12.16
N PRO A 201 13.37 22.14 11.50
CA PRO A 201 12.84 23.51 11.45
C PRO A 201 11.51 23.54 10.68
N CYS A 202 10.63 24.50 10.99
CA CYS A 202 9.41 24.71 10.22
C CYS A 202 9.75 25.36 8.88
N ASP A 203 9.21 24.82 7.79
CA ASP A 203 9.25 25.46 6.48
C ASP A 203 7.90 26.15 6.20
N ILE A 204 7.87 27.45 6.54
CA ILE A 204 6.70 28.32 6.41
C ILE A 204 6.16 28.32 4.97
N ALA A 205 7.00 28.10 3.95
CA ALA A 205 6.56 28.08 2.55
C ALA A 205 5.75 26.80 2.21
N THR A 206 6.06 25.67 2.86
CA THR A 206 5.30 24.43 2.72
C THR A 206 4.02 24.43 3.57
N GLU A 207 4.03 25.03 4.76
CA GLU A 207 2.86 25.08 5.65
C GLU A 207 1.69 25.88 5.06
N ILE A 208 1.95 26.96 4.32
CA ILE A 208 0.91 27.79 3.68
C ILE A 208 0.19 27.02 2.54
N ASN A 209 0.83 26.00 1.97
CA ASN A 209 0.32 25.24 0.83
C ASN A 209 -0.27 23.86 1.19
N GLN A 210 -0.37 23.50 2.47
CA GLN A 210 -0.92 22.20 2.88
C GLN A 210 -2.41 22.30 3.23
N PRO A 211 -3.29 21.48 2.60
CA PRO A 211 -4.70 21.43 2.94
C PRO A 211 -4.87 20.63 4.25
N TYR A 212 -4.82 21.33 5.38
CA TYR A 212 -5.20 20.90 6.73
C TYR A 212 -4.44 19.68 7.31
N PHE A 213 -3.84 19.89 8.49
CA PHE A 213 -3.35 18.80 9.33
C PHE A 213 -4.54 18.08 9.99
N VAL A 214 -4.72 16.80 9.67
CA VAL A 214 -5.60 15.92 10.44
C VAL A 214 -4.72 15.27 11.51
N PHE A 215 -4.87 15.72 12.76
CA PHE A 215 -4.32 15.03 13.91
C PHE A 215 -5.16 13.78 14.16
N ASP A 216 -4.52 12.63 14.27
CA ASP A 216 -5.20 11.42 14.72
C ASP A 216 -4.96 11.24 16.22
N THR A 217 -6.02 11.35 17.01
CA THR A 217 -6.01 10.95 18.41
C THR A 217 -6.72 9.61 18.51
N HIS A 218 -5.98 8.51 18.45
CA HIS A 218 -6.54 7.19 18.74
C HIS A 218 -6.72 7.07 20.26
N GLN A 219 -7.97 6.92 20.71
CA GLN A 219 -8.25 6.35 22.03
C GLN A 219 -8.35 4.84 21.87
N LEU A 220 -7.40 4.12 22.49
CA LEU A 220 -7.42 2.66 22.55
C LEU A 220 -8.71 2.17 23.20
N ASP A 221 -9.63 1.64 22.40
CA ASP A 221 -10.82 0.95 22.92
C ASP A 221 -10.39 -0.41 23.48
N LYS A 222 -10.53 -0.59 24.79
CA LYS A 222 -10.05 -1.77 25.53
C LYS A 222 -10.77 -3.08 25.16
N ASN A 223 -11.81 -3.02 24.32
CA ASN A 223 -12.71 -4.16 24.08
C ASN A 223 -12.57 -4.83 22.70
N THR A 224 -11.73 -4.35 21.79
CA THR A 224 -11.52 -4.99 20.48
C THR A 224 -10.03 -5.19 20.20
N ASN A 225 -9.61 -6.45 20.03
CA ASN A 225 -8.23 -6.82 19.68
C ASN A 225 -7.79 -6.39 18.26
N TYR A 226 -8.60 -5.62 17.55
CA TYR A 226 -8.32 -5.09 16.23
C TYR A 226 -8.78 -3.64 16.17
N GLU A 227 -7.85 -2.70 16.03
CA GLU A 227 -8.15 -1.32 15.71
C GLU A 227 -8.01 -1.09 14.20
N TRP A 228 -9.02 -0.44 13.61
CA TRP A 228 -8.93 0.08 12.26
C TRP A 228 -8.05 1.34 12.29
N LEU A 229 -6.87 1.27 11.70
CA LEU A 229 -6.01 2.43 11.51
C LEU A 229 -6.65 3.37 10.47
N SER A 230 -7.37 4.41 10.92
CA SER A 230 -7.97 5.44 10.07
C SER A 230 -6.92 6.44 9.58
N CYS A 231 -6.12 6.04 8.60
CA CYS A 231 -4.91 6.80 8.28
C CYS A 231 -5.21 8.13 7.55
N PRO A 232 -4.77 9.29 8.09
CA PRO A 232 -4.98 10.59 7.44
C PRO A 232 -4.21 10.67 6.10
N LEU A 233 -4.53 11.69 5.28
CA LEU A 233 -3.97 11.80 3.92
C LEU A 233 -2.42 11.77 3.87
N ALA A 234 -1.78 12.24 4.94
CA ALA A 234 -0.34 12.36 5.11
C ALA A 234 0.32 11.11 5.75
N SER A 235 -0.45 10.06 6.02
CA SER A 235 0.04 8.85 6.66
C SER A 235 0.66 7.89 5.64
N ILE A 236 1.78 7.26 5.99
CA ILE A 236 2.44 6.21 5.20
C ILE A 236 1.66 4.89 5.12
N TYR A 237 0.62 4.73 5.94
CA TYR A 237 -0.23 3.56 5.95
C TYR A 237 -1.31 3.64 4.86
N ARG A 238 -0.97 4.22 3.71
CA ARG A 238 -1.91 4.54 2.65
C ARG A 238 -1.46 4.01 1.30
#